data_AF-A0A7K4JVY8-F1
#
_entry.id   AF-A0A7K4JVY8-F1
#
_cell.length_a   1.000
_cell.length_b   1.000
_cell.length_c   1.000
_cell.angle_alpha   90.00
_cell.angle_beta   90.00
_cell.angle_gamma   90.00
#
_symmetry.space_group_name_H-M   'P 1'
#
loop_
_entity.id
_entity.type
_entity.pdbx_description
1 polymer ?
#
loop_
_entity_poly.entity_id
_entity_poly.type
_entity_poly.pdbx_seq_one_letter_code
_entity_poly.pdbx_strand_id
1 'polypeptide(L)'
;ALSRQVGRTLARALPWPEGPSPPPPCAPLGDAELRGFLGPGGRLLRPHALRLRVFHGGVEPGLRKVVWRYLLNVFPAGLSGQERLQHLRLQAGEYAALKAALAARVAPVEAALVAAAVRKDVVRTDRAHPYFGGPEEGNPHLEALASLLTTFALAHPRLSYCQGMSDVAAPLLAVLDDEAQAFVCFC
;
A
#
# COMPACT_ATOMS: atom_id res chain seq x y z
N ALA A 1 5.71 3.75 -32.34
CA ALA A 1 6.78 4.76 -32.17
C ALA A 1 6.21 6.10 -31.67
N LEU A 2 5.61 6.13 -30.47
CA LEU A 2 5.02 7.34 -29.87
C LEU A 2 5.18 7.33 -28.34
N SER A 3 6.39 7.05 -27.85
CA SER A 3 6.72 7.04 -26.41
C SER A 3 7.85 8.01 -26.06
N ARG A 4 7.86 9.21 -26.66
CA ARG A 4 8.96 10.17 -26.50
C ARG A 4 8.56 11.61 -26.15
N GLN A 5 7.31 11.85 -25.75
CA GLN A 5 6.85 13.24 -25.69
C GLN A 5 5.96 13.63 -24.51
N VAL A 6 6.24 13.15 -23.31
CA VAL A 6 5.85 13.90 -22.10
C VAL A 6 6.91 13.67 -21.02
N GLY A 7 7.59 14.74 -20.58
CA GLY A 7 8.57 14.66 -19.49
C GLY A 7 9.76 15.64 -19.58
N ARG A 8 9.92 16.39 -20.68
CA ARG A 8 10.96 17.43 -20.80
C ARG A 8 10.43 18.84 -20.53
N THR A 9 9.85 19.09 -19.36
CA THR A 9 9.47 20.47 -19.01
C THR A 9 9.47 20.79 -17.52
N LEU A 10 10.51 20.39 -16.76
CA LEU A 10 10.84 21.03 -15.47
C LEU A 10 12.36 21.04 -15.21
N ALA A 11 13.18 21.28 -16.24
CA ALA A 11 14.65 21.41 -16.11
C ALA A 11 15.13 22.87 -16.20
N ARG A 12 14.30 23.84 -15.80
CA ARG A 12 14.70 25.25 -15.68
C ARG A 12 14.18 25.85 -14.38
N ALA A 13 14.79 25.43 -13.27
CA ALA A 13 14.76 26.21 -12.04
C ALA A 13 15.98 25.82 -11.18
N LEU A 14 16.83 26.82 -10.93
CA LEU A 14 17.98 26.87 -10.01
C LEU A 14 19.28 26.20 -10.49
N PRO A 15 20.41 26.94 -10.58
CA PRO A 15 21.73 26.33 -10.72
C PRO A 15 22.05 25.57 -9.42
N TRP A 16 22.21 24.26 -9.53
CA TRP A 16 22.78 23.45 -8.46
C TRP A 16 24.22 23.93 -8.23
N PRO A 17 24.65 24.23 -6.98
CA PRO A 17 26.05 24.56 -6.73
C PRO A 17 26.92 23.39 -7.24
N GLU A 18 28.07 23.69 -7.85
CA GLU A 18 29.03 22.67 -8.30
C GLU A 18 29.57 21.88 -7.09
N GLY A 19 28.78 20.92 -6.64
CA GLY A 19 29.13 19.88 -5.70
C GLY A 19 29.48 18.60 -6.45
N PRO A 20 30.07 17.61 -5.75
CA PRO A 20 30.30 16.29 -6.34
C PRO A 20 29.00 15.76 -6.95
N SER A 21 29.11 15.08 -8.10
CA SER A 21 27.96 14.46 -8.75
C SER A 21 27.18 13.63 -7.74
N PRO A 22 25.83 13.65 -7.78
CA PRO A 22 25.04 12.82 -6.88
C PRO A 22 25.52 11.37 -7.03
N PRO A 23 25.71 10.64 -5.91
CA PRO A 23 26.13 9.24 -5.97
C PRO A 23 25.17 8.46 -6.87
N PRO A 24 25.66 7.45 -7.61
CA PRO A 24 24.80 6.65 -8.47
C PRO A 24 23.62 6.12 -7.65
N PRO A 25 22.40 6.08 -8.23
CA PRO A 25 21.24 5.53 -7.55
C PRO A 25 21.60 4.15 -7.00
N CYS A 26 21.44 3.93 -5.69
CA CYS A 26 21.69 2.62 -5.13
C CYS A 26 20.75 1.62 -5.80
N ALA A 27 21.25 0.42 -6.10
CA ALA A 27 20.40 -0.65 -6.59
C ALA A 27 19.25 -0.91 -5.59
N PRO A 28 18.08 -1.40 -6.06
CA PRO A 28 17.00 -1.77 -5.16
C PRO A 28 17.45 -2.80 -4.13
N LEU A 29 16.90 -2.71 -2.92
CA LEU A 29 17.13 -3.71 -1.87
C LEU A 29 16.69 -5.08 -2.38
N GLY A 30 17.64 -6.00 -2.47
CA GLY A 30 17.41 -7.39 -2.86
C GLY A 30 17.38 -8.37 -1.67
N ASP A 31 17.05 -9.62 -1.96
CA ASP A 31 16.73 -10.63 -0.93
C ASP A 31 17.92 -10.99 -0.04
N ALA A 32 19.11 -11.11 -0.65
CA ALA A 32 20.36 -11.36 0.08
C ALA A 32 20.70 -10.22 1.05
N GLU A 33 20.44 -8.97 0.64
CA GLU A 33 20.70 -7.81 1.47
C GLU A 33 19.65 -7.69 2.59
N LEU A 34 18.37 -7.96 2.31
CA LEU A 34 17.30 -8.00 3.29
C LEU A 34 17.61 -8.96 4.44
N ARG A 35 18.14 -10.16 4.13
CA ARG A 35 18.57 -11.13 5.16
C ARG A 35 19.56 -10.55 6.16
N GLY A 36 20.43 -9.62 5.75
CA GLY A 36 21.36 -8.95 6.66
C GLY A 36 20.69 -8.08 7.72
N PHE A 37 19.45 -7.65 7.51
CA PHE A 37 18.68 -6.89 8.51
C PHE A 37 17.92 -7.79 9.50
N LEU A 38 17.82 -9.09 9.20
CA LEU A 38 17.07 -10.07 9.97
C LEU A 38 18.01 -10.86 10.89
N GLY A 39 17.54 -11.10 12.11
CA GLY A 39 18.19 -11.94 13.11
C GLY A 39 17.63 -13.36 13.17
N PRO A 40 17.99 -14.13 14.21
CA PRO A 40 17.45 -15.46 14.46
C PRO A 40 15.92 -15.48 14.45
N GLY A 41 15.34 -16.51 13.83
CA GLY A 41 13.88 -16.62 13.67
C GLY A 41 13.26 -15.54 12.77
N GLY A 42 14.07 -14.79 12.01
CA GLY A 42 13.61 -13.76 11.08
C GLY A 42 13.19 -12.45 11.75
N ARG A 43 13.61 -12.17 12.99
CA ARG A 43 13.28 -10.91 13.70
C ARG A 43 13.99 -9.72 13.05
N LEU A 44 13.32 -8.59 12.85
CA LEU A 44 13.95 -7.40 12.28
C LEU A 44 14.82 -6.70 13.34
N LEU A 45 16.15 -6.78 13.22
CA LEU A 45 17.08 -6.25 14.22
C LEU A 45 17.44 -4.78 13.99
N ARG A 46 17.46 -4.34 12.73
CA ARG A 46 17.96 -3.01 12.34
C ARG A 46 16.91 -2.21 11.54
N PRO A 47 15.74 -1.89 12.13
CA PRO A 47 14.64 -1.23 11.41
C PRO A 47 15.00 0.15 10.85
N HIS A 48 15.75 0.96 11.61
CA HIS A 48 16.20 2.27 11.13
C HIS A 48 17.14 2.17 9.92
N ALA A 49 18.11 1.25 9.98
CA ALA A 49 19.03 1.02 8.86
C ALA A 49 18.30 0.48 7.62
N LEU A 50 17.29 -0.37 7.80
CA LEU A 50 16.44 -0.84 6.70
C LEU A 50 15.71 0.33 6.02
N ARG A 51 15.10 1.23 6.80
CA ARG A 51 14.41 2.42 6.26
C ARG A 51 15.35 3.31 5.45
N LEU A 52 16.53 3.60 5.99
CA LEU A 52 17.54 4.40 5.30
C LEU A 52 18.01 3.71 4.01
N ARG A 53 18.19 2.38 4.04
CA ARG A 53 18.58 1.62 2.86
C ARG A 53 17.52 1.65 1.76
N VAL A 54 16.25 1.51 2.14
CA VAL A 54 15.11 1.64 1.22
C VAL A 54 15.01 3.06 0.66
N PHE A 55 15.25 4.08 1.49
CA PHE A 55 15.25 5.47 1.03
C PHE A 55 16.27 5.72 -0.10
N HIS A 56 17.47 5.14 -0.02
CA HIS A 56 18.52 5.38 -1.00
C HIS A 56 18.41 4.59 -2.32
N GLY A 57 17.70 3.46 -2.35
CA GLY A 57 17.65 2.62 -3.56
C GLY A 57 16.30 1.95 -3.85
N GLY A 58 15.31 2.11 -2.98
CA GLY A 58 14.03 1.43 -3.09
C GLY A 58 14.13 -0.07 -2.78
N VAL A 59 13.14 -0.82 -3.26
CA VAL A 59 12.97 -2.25 -2.98
C VAL A 59 12.65 -2.98 -4.29
N GLU A 60 13.26 -4.16 -4.46
CA GLU A 60 12.92 -5.04 -5.58
C GLU A 60 11.42 -5.38 -5.57
N PRO A 61 10.74 -5.42 -6.72
CA PRO A 61 9.29 -5.66 -6.78
C PRO A 61 8.81 -6.86 -5.96
N GLY A 62 9.52 -7.99 -6.04
CA GLY A 62 9.15 -9.22 -5.32
C GLY A 62 9.24 -9.13 -3.78
N LEU A 63 9.99 -8.16 -3.25
CA LEU A 63 10.15 -7.98 -1.80
C LEU A 63 9.20 -6.95 -1.22
N ARG A 64 8.52 -6.13 -2.04
CA ARG A 64 7.66 -5.04 -1.56
C ARG A 64 6.57 -5.54 -0.62
N LYS A 65 5.93 -6.67 -0.92
CA LYS A 65 4.89 -7.30 -0.08
C LYS A 65 5.36 -7.57 1.35
N VAL A 66 6.65 -7.86 1.54
CA VAL A 66 7.25 -8.08 2.87
C VAL A 66 7.77 -6.78 3.46
N VAL A 67 8.57 -6.03 2.69
CA VAL A 67 9.27 -4.85 3.18
C VAL A 67 8.31 -3.72 3.54
N TRP A 68 7.26 -3.50 2.75
CA TRP A 68 6.30 -2.42 3.02
C TRP A 68 5.61 -2.59 4.37
N ARG A 69 5.34 -3.82 4.81
CA ARG A 69 4.74 -4.06 6.14
C ARG A 69 5.66 -3.64 7.29
N TYR A 70 6.99 -3.72 7.12
CA TYR A 70 7.94 -3.17 8.09
C TYR A 70 7.96 -1.63 8.06
N LEU A 71 7.84 -1.03 6.87
CA LEU A 71 7.88 0.42 6.70
C LEU A 71 6.62 1.09 7.25
N LEU A 72 5.46 0.46 7.04
CA LEU A 72 4.14 0.92 7.45
C LEU A 72 3.80 0.56 8.92
N ASN A 73 4.78 0.05 9.69
CA ASN A 73 4.61 -0.31 11.11
C ASN A 73 3.48 -1.30 11.41
N VAL A 74 3.16 -2.18 10.45
CA VAL A 74 2.12 -3.22 10.63
C VAL A 74 2.49 -4.18 11.76
N PHE A 75 3.79 -4.44 11.92
CA PHE A 75 4.27 -5.39 12.92
C PHE A 75 4.75 -4.67 14.19
N PRO A 76 4.29 -5.11 15.38
CA PRO A 76 4.94 -4.78 16.63
C PRO A 76 6.44 -5.09 16.59
N ALA A 77 7.22 -4.31 17.34
CA ALA A 77 8.66 -4.47 17.38
C ALA A 77 9.07 -5.86 17.88
N GLY A 78 10.07 -6.45 17.24
CA GLY A 78 10.70 -7.68 17.69
C GLY A 78 10.04 -8.98 17.25
N LEU A 79 8.87 -8.98 16.59
CA LEU A 79 8.22 -10.24 16.17
C LEU A 79 9.09 -11.11 15.25
N SER A 80 9.02 -12.43 15.44
CA SER A 80 9.62 -13.45 14.58
C SER A 80 8.85 -13.60 13.27
N GLY A 81 9.43 -14.32 12.30
CA GLY A 81 8.74 -14.63 11.04
C GLY A 81 7.41 -15.36 11.25
N GLN A 82 7.38 -16.34 12.18
CA GLN A 82 6.16 -17.08 12.50
C GLN A 82 5.14 -16.21 13.24
N GLU A 83 5.58 -15.43 14.22
CA GLU A 83 4.71 -14.51 14.96
C GLU A 83 4.08 -13.47 14.03
N ARG A 84 4.83 -12.95 13.04
CA ARG A 84 4.29 -12.05 12.02
C ARG A 84 3.23 -12.70 11.15
N LEU A 85 3.43 -13.97 10.75
CA LEU A 85 2.42 -14.68 9.95
C LEU A 85 1.14 -14.90 10.75
N GLN A 86 1.25 -15.23 12.05
CA GLN A 86 0.10 -15.32 12.94
C GLN A 86 -0.59 -13.96 13.13
N HIS A 87 0.19 -12.89 13.31
CA HIS A 87 -0.33 -11.53 13.43
C HIS A 87 -1.18 -11.13 12.22
N LEU A 88 -0.69 -11.38 11.00
CA LEU A 88 -1.46 -11.10 9.77
C LEU A 88 -2.78 -11.89 9.70
N ARG A 89 -2.79 -13.15 10.17
CA ARG A 89 -4.01 -13.97 10.21
C ARG A 89 -5.03 -13.41 11.20
N LEU A 90 -4.57 -12.99 12.37
CA LEU A 90 -5.43 -12.36 13.39
C LEU A 90 -6.05 -11.07 12.84
N GLN A 91 -5.22 -10.19 12.26
CA GLN A 91 -5.69 -8.95 11.65
C GLN A 91 -6.68 -9.19 10.50
N ALA A 92 -6.50 -10.24 9.70
CA ALA A 92 -7.47 -10.61 8.68
C ALA A 92 -8.83 -11.04 9.28
N GLY A 93 -8.80 -11.75 10.40
CA GLY A 93 -10.01 -12.08 11.17
C GLY A 93 -10.70 -10.85 11.76
N GLU A 94 -9.92 -9.93 12.33
CA GLU A 94 -10.43 -8.65 12.86
C GLU A 94 -11.08 -7.79 11.77
N TYR A 95 -10.46 -7.74 10.58
CA TYR A 95 -11.03 -7.06 9.43
C TYR A 95 -12.37 -7.68 8.98
N ALA A 96 -12.45 -9.01 8.91
CA ALA A 96 -13.69 -9.69 8.57
C ALA A 96 -14.80 -9.43 9.61
N ALA A 97 -14.45 -9.46 10.90
CA ALA A 97 -15.38 -9.15 11.99
C ALA A 97 -15.85 -7.68 11.93
N LEU A 98 -14.96 -6.75 11.60
CA LEU A 98 -15.29 -5.34 11.40
C LEU A 98 -16.30 -5.15 10.28
N LYS A 99 -16.10 -5.78 9.11
CA LYS A 99 -17.05 -5.72 8.00
C LYS A 99 -18.43 -6.21 8.41
N ALA A 100 -18.50 -7.35 9.10
CA ALA A 100 -19.76 -7.90 9.59
C ALA A 100 -20.45 -6.96 10.59
N ALA A 101 -19.69 -6.40 11.54
CA ALA A 101 -20.21 -5.46 12.53
C ALA A 101 -20.74 -4.16 11.88
N LEU A 102 -20.05 -3.63 10.87
CA LEU A 102 -20.50 -2.46 10.12
C LEU A 102 -21.77 -2.75 9.33
N ALA A 103 -21.85 -3.89 8.66
CA ALA A 103 -23.05 -4.30 7.93
C ALA A 103 -24.28 -4.42 8.84
N ALA A 104 -24.10 -4.84 10.09
CA ALA A 104 -25.18 -4.94 11.07
C ALA A 104 -25.58 -3.59 11.71
N ARG A 105 -24.64 -2.64 11.79
CA ARG A 105 -24.81 -1.40 12.56
C ARG A 105 -25.15 -0.17 11.70
N VAL A 106 -24.59 -0.09 10.49
CA VAL A 106 -24.73 1.08 9.62
C VAL A 106 -26.00 0.96 8.79
N ALA A 107 -26.77 2.04 8.71
CA ALA A 107 -27.99 2.06 7.92
C ALA A 107 -27.67 1.81 6.42
N PRO A 108 -28.47 1.02 5.68
CA PRO A 108 -28.19 0.71 4.28
C PRO A 108 -28.01 1.95 3.38
N VAL A 109 -28.80 3.00 3.64
CA VAL A 109 -28.71 4.27 2.91
C VAL A 109 -27.36 4.97 3.14
N GLU A 110 -26.86 4.99 4.37
CA GLU A 110 -25.59 5.61 4.73
C GLU A 110 -24.42 4.83 4.09
N ALA A 111 -24.45 3.50 4.20
CA ALA A 111 -23.47 2.63 3.55
C ALA A 111 -23.45 2.84 2.02
N ALA A 112 -24.62 2.96 1.39
CA ALA A 112 -24.73 3.19 -0.05
C ALA A 112 -24.18 4.55 -0.48
N LEU A 113 -24.39 5.62 0.31
CA LEU A 113 -23.85 6.95 0.03
C LEU A 113 -22.32 6.95 0.06
N VAL A 114 -21.73 6.34 1.09
CA VAL A 114 -20.26 6.20 1.21
C VAL A 114 -19.71 5.35 0.08
N ALA A 115 -20.32 4.19 -0.20
CA ALA A 115 -19.91 3.32 -1.30
C ALA A 115 -19.99 4.01 -2.66
N ALA A 116 -21.00 4.86 -2.89
CA ALA A 116 -21.12 5.63 -4.13
C ALA A 116 -20.02 6.71 -4.25
N ALA A 117 -19.63 7.35 -3.15
CA ALA A 117 -18.51 8.30 -3.15
C ALA A 117 -17.18 7.60 -3.47
N VAL A 118 -16.91 6.46 -2.82
CA VAL A 118 -15.73 5.63 -3.08
C VAL A 118 -15.69 5.17 -4.54
N ARG A 119 -16.81 4.63 -5.05
CA ARG A 119 -16.89 4.07 -6.41
C ARG A 119 -16.50 5.07 -7.49
N LYS A 120 -16.87 6.35 -7.32
CA LYS A 120 -16.53 7.42 -8.28
C LYS A 120 -15.02 7.56 -8.51
N ASP A 121 -14.20 7.31 -7.49
CA ASP A 121 -12.75 7.39 -7.61
C ASP A 121 -12.12 6.05 -7.97
N VAL A 122 -12.69 4.94 -7.48
CA VAL A 122 -12.22 3.58 -7.81
C VAL A 122 -12.26 3.32 -9.32
N VAL A 123 -13.32 3.74 -10.02
CA VAL A 123 -13.39 3.59 -11.49
C VAL A 123 -12.37 4.45 -12.23
N ARG A 124 -11.83 5.50 -11.59
CA ARG A 124 -10.78 6.38 -12.14
C ARG A 124 -9.37 5.98 -11.70
N THR A 125 -9.23 4.95 -10.87
CA THR A 125 -7.92 4.40 -10.47
C THR A 125 -7.17 3.92 -11.72
N ASP A 126 -5.84 4.02 -11.73
CA ASP A 126 -5.00 3.76 -12.90
C ASP A 126 -5.32 2.41 -13.61
N ARG A 127 -6.13 2.51 -14.66
CA ARG A 127 -6.57 1.36 -15.48
C ARG A 127 -5.48 0.87 -16.43
N ALA A 128 -4.39 1.62 -16.59
CA ALA A 128 -3.23 1.17 -17.35
C ALA A 128 -2.39 0.18 -16.55
N HIS A 129 -2.50 0.19 -15.21
CA HIS A 129 -1.85 -0.80 -14.37
C HIS A 129 -2.52 -2.18 -14.53
N PRO A 130 -1.78 -3.26 -14.87
CA PRO A 130 -2.37 -4.56 -15.17
C PRO A 130 -3.29 -5.13 -14.07
N TYR A 131 -2.95 -4.88 -12.80
CA TYR A 131 -3.74 -5.29 -11.65
C TYR A 131 -5.14 -4.68 -11.62
N PHE A 132 -5.28 -3.43 -12.08
CA PHE A 132 -6.57 -2.75 -12.23
C PHE A 132 -6.93 -2.64 -13.71
N GLY A 133 -6.44 -3.54 -14.56
CA GLY A 133 -6.83 -3.59 -15.96
C GLY A 133 -8.17 -4.33 -16.14
N GLY A 134 -8.64 -4.37 -17.39
CA GLY A 134 -9.81 -5.17 -17.78
C GLY A 134 -11.15 -4.44 -17.68
N PRO A 135 -12.27 -5.18 -17.75
CA PRO A 135 -13.61 -4.62 -17.57
C PRO A 135 -13.76 -3.94 -16.20
N GLU A 136 -14.63 -2.95 -16.10
CA GLU A 136 -14.99 -2.33 -14.82
C GLU A 136 -15.96 -3.20 -14.03
N GLU A 137 -16.97 -3.74 -14.70
CA GLU A 137 -17.95 -4.66 -14.11
C GLU A 137 -17.33 -6.03 -13.83
N GLY A 138 -17.54 -6.54 -12.61
CA GLY A 138 -17.04 -7.85 -12.18
C GLY A 138 -15.52 -7.91 -11.98
N ASN A 139 -14.84 -6.77 -11.87
CA ASN A 139 -13.40 -6.73 -11.63
C ASN A 139 -13.09 -6.95 -10.14
N PRO A 140 -12.50 -8.10 -9.75
CA PRO A 140 -12.29 -8.42 -8.34
C PRO A 140 -11.34 -7.44 -7.65
N HIS A 141 -10.39 -6.83 -8.38
CA HIS A 141 -9.43 -5.88 -7.81
C HIS A 141 -10.05 -4.51 -7.56
N LEU A 142 -10.96 -4.04 -8.44
CA LEU A 142 -11.74 -2.83 -8.16
C LEU A 142 -12.75 -3.05 -7.04
N GLU A 143 -13.38 -4.23 -6.98
CA GLU A 143 -14.31 -4.58 -5.92
C GLU A 143 -13.60 -4.63 -4.56
N ALA A 144 -12.42 -5.24 -4.49
CA ALA A 144 -11.59 -5.25 -3.29
C ALA A 144 -11.17 -3.83 -2.87
N LEU A 145 -10.75 -2.97 -3.82
CA LEU A 145 -10.40 -1.57 -3.54
C LEU A 145 -11.60 -0.79 -2.99
N ALA A 146 -12.78 -0.95 -3.60
CA ALA A 146 -14.00 -0.32 -3.14
C ALA A 146 -14.42 -0.82 -1.76
N SER A 147 -14.29 -2.13 -1.50
CA SER A 147 -14.64 -2.74 -0.22
C SER A 147 -13.72 -2.27 0.90
N LEU A 148 -12.41 -2.20 0.65
CA LEU A 148 -11.40 -1.67 1.58
C LEU A 148 -11.71 -0.23 1.98
N LEU A 149 -11.89 0.66 1.00
CA LEU A 149 -12.12 2.08 1.24
C LEU A 149 -13.47 2.36 1.91
N THR A 150 -14.51 1.63 1.52
CA THR A 150 -15.83 1.72 2.16
C THR A 150 -15.77 1.27 3.61
N THR A 151 -15.09 0.15 3.87
CA THR A 151 -14.89 -0.37 5.24
C THR A 151 -14.14 0.64 6.10
N PHE A 152 -13.07 1.25 5.57
CA PHE A 152 -12.33 2.30 6.26
C PHE A 152 -13.22 3.50 6.61
N ALA A 153 -13.95 4.03 5.63
CA ALA A 153 -14.76 5.23 5.81
C ALA A 153 -15.88 5.02 6.83
N LEU A 154 -16.53 3.86 6.81
CA LEU A 154 -17.58 3.50 7.78
C LEU A 154 -17.03 3.20 9.18
N ALA A 155 -15.81 2.66 9.27
CA ALA A 155 -15.14 2.43 10.56
C ALA A 155 -14.69 3.75 11.21
N HIS A 156 -14.36 4.77 10.41
CA HIS A 156 -13.82 6.05 10.87
C HIS A 156 -14.69 7.24 10.40
N PRO A 157 -15.94 7.38 10.88
CA PRO A 157 -16.90 8.34 10.31
C PRO A 157 -16.48 9.82 10.42
N ARG A 158 -15.57 10.17 11.35
CA ARG A 158 -15.01 11.52 11.45
C ARG A 158 -14.04 11.86 10.32
N LEU A 159 -13.34 10.86 9.79
CA LEU A 159 -12.46 11.00 8.63
C LEU A 159 -13.23 10.71 7.34
N SER A 160 -14.03 9.64 7.36
CA SER A 160 -14.80 9.13 6.24
C SER A 160 -13.94 8.93 4.98
N TYR A 161 -14.57 8.96 3.80
CA TYR A 161 -13.89 8.93 2.52
C TYR A 161 -13.67 10.35 1.98
N CYS A 162 -12.43 10.65 1.61
CA CYS A 162 -12.04 11.86 0.88
C CYS A 162 -11.48 11.48 -0.49
N GLN A 163 -11.69 12.36 -1.47
CA GLN A 163 -11.19 12.14 -2.83
C GLN A 163 -9.67 11.94 -2.84
N GLY A 164 -9.20 10.96 -3.59
CA GLY A 164 -7.77 10.61 -3.71
C GLY A 164 -7.27 9.56 -2.73
N MET A 165 -8.09 9.13 -1.76
CA MET A 165 -7.73 7.99 -0.90
C MET A 165 -7.55 6.69 -1.70
N SER A 166 -8.23 6.55 -2.83
CA SER A 166 -8.00 5.46 -3.80
C SER A 166 -6.58 5.42 -4.32
N ASP A 167 -5.96 6.58 -4.57
CA ASP A 167 -4.60 6.67 -5.13
C ASP A 167 -3.54 6.19 -4.12
N VAL A 168 -3.86 6.24 -2.84
CA VAL A 168 -3.02 5.71 -1.75
C VAL A 168 -3.28 4.22 -1.53
N ALA A 169 -4.55 3.80 -1.52
CA ALA A 169 -4.92 2.40 -1.27
C ALA A 169 -4.59 1.46 -2.45
N ALA A 170 -4.74 1.92 -3.69
CA ALA A 170 -4.51 1.14 -4.89
C ALA A 170 -3.11 0.49 -4.97
N PRO A 171 -1.99 1.22 -4.77
CA PRO A 171 -0.66 0.59 -4.80
C PRO A 171 -0.44 -0.39 -3.65
N LEU A 172 -1.04 -0.15 -2.47
CA LEU A 172 -0.98 -1.11 -1.36
C LEU A 172 -1.67 -2.42 -1.76
N LEU A 173 -2.89 -2.34 -2.30
CA LEU A 173 -3.63 -3.51 -2.74
C LEU A 173 -2.93 -4.25 -3.88
N ALA A 174 -2.40 -3.55 -4.88
CA ALA A 174 -1.68 -4.17 -5.98
C ALA A 174 -0.39 -4.89 -5.55
N VAL A 175 0.29 -4.41 -4.50
CA VAL A 175 1.50 -5.05 -3.96
C VAL A 175 1.15 -6.21 -3.02
N LEU A 176 0.12 -6.06 -2.21
CA LEU A 176 -0.22 -7.03 -1.17
C LEU A 176 -1.12 -8.15 -1.71
N ASP A 177 -1.92 -7.87 -2.74
CA ASP A 177 -2.89 -8.77 -3.36
C ASP A 177 -3.77 -9.49 -2.32
N ASP A 178 -4.22 -8.73 -1.33
CA ASP A 178 -5.03 -9.19 -0.20
C ASP A 178 -5.72 -7.97 0.41
N GLU A 179 -7.06 -7.95 0.37
CA GLU A 179 -7.87 -6.82 0.84
C GLU A 179 -7.64 -6.51 2.33
N ALA A 180 -7.59 -7.53 3.17
CA ALA A 180 -7.48 -7.36 4.62
C ALA A 180 -6.09 -6.83 5.01
N GLN A 181 -5.03 -7.35 4.37
CA GLN A 181 -3.67 -6.89 4.62
C GLN A 181 -3.44 -5.49 4.05
N ALA A 182 -4.07 -5.17 2.91
CA ALA A 182 -4.06 -3.82 2.36
C ALA A 182 -4.80 -2.83 3.26
N PHE A 183 -5.94 -3.22 3.83
CA PHE A 183 -6.66 -2.40 4.81
C PHE A 183 -5.79 -2.07 6.02
N VAL A 184 -5.10 -3.06 6.59
CA VAL A 184 -4.20 -2.86 7.73
C VAL A 184 -3.04 -1.95 7.38
N CYS A 185 -2.46 -2.07 6.17
CA CYS A 185 -1.39 -1.19 5.71
C CYS A 185 -1.88 0.24 5.39
N PHE A 186 -3.17 0.42 5.17
CA PHE A 186 -3.80 1.68 4.84
C PHE A 186 -4.20 2.50 6.08
N CYS A 187 -4.51 1.82 7.18
CA CYS A 187 -4.83 2.42 8.49
C CYS A 187 -3.57 2.95 9.19
#